data_AF-A0A959QQE8-F1
#
_entry.id   AF-A0A959QQE8-F1
#
_cell.length_a   1.000
_cell.length_b   1.000
_cell.length_c   1.000
_cell.angle_alpha   90.00
_cell.angle_beta   90.00
_cell.angle_gamma   90.00
#
_symmetry.space_group_name_H-M   'P 1'
#
loop_
_entity.id
_entity.type
_entity.pdbx_description
1 polymer ?
#
loop_
_entity_poly.entity_id
_entity_poly.type
_entity_poly.pdbx_seq_one_letter_code
_entity_poly.pdbx_strand_id
1 'polypeptide(L)'
;MMEATMQKAPIQYTGKWHPKKFALMLAMGGIIMMFSALTSAYIVRKGAGNWLEFKLPAIFLYNTLVLIMSSVTAHLAYGAFKKEDLLRYRWMTALTFVLGLLFLALQVVGWQQLKAIGVPLDGNP
;
A
#
# COMPACT_ATOMS: atom_id res chain seq x y z
N MET A 1 28.41 -23.63 38.89
CA MET A 1 27.70 -23.69 37.60
C MET A 1 26.35 -22.98 37.81
N MET A 2 26.20 -21.65 37.83
CA MET A 2 26.48 -20.56 36.86
C MET A 2 25.68 -20.60 35.56
N GLU A 3 24.40 -21.01 35.61
CA GLU A 3 23.44 -20.69 34.54
C GLU A 3 22.20 -20.00 35.15
N ALA A 4 22.41 -18.82 35.74
CA ALA A 4 21.29 -17.93 36.04
C ALA A 4 20.71 -17.48 34.69
N THR A 5 19.54 -18.04 34.37
CA THR A 5 18.66 -17.63 33.28
C THR A 5 18.55 -16.12 33.27
N MET A 6 19.19 -15.48 32.29
CA MET A 6 19.04 -14.06 31.97
C MET A 6 17.61 -13.80 31.50
N GLN A 7 16.69 -13.69 32.45
CA GLN A 7 15.34 -13.21 32.21
C GLN A 7 15.45 -11.73 31.85
N LYS A 8 15.54 -11.44 30.54
CA LYS A 8 15.51 -10.08 30.02
C LYS A 8 14.23 -9.41 30.51
N ALA A 9 14.37 -8.43 31.41
CA ALA A 9 13.26 -7.64 31.88
C ALA A 9 12.53 -7.05 30.65
N PRO A 10 11.18 -7.06 30.62
CA PRO A 10 10.44 -6.47 29.51
C PRO A 10 10.83 -5.00 29.41
N ILE A 11 11.29 -4.58 28.24
CA ILE A 11 11.57 -3.19 27.89
C ILE A 11 10.32 -2.34 28.15
N GLN A 12 10.29 -1.70 29.32
CA GLN A 12 9.22 -0.81 29.74
C GLN A 12 9.42 0.54 29.06
N TYR A 13 8.61 0.81 28.05
CA TYR A 13 8.64 2.08 27.33
C TYR A 13 7.91 3.15 28.14
N THR A 14 8.66 4.06 28.76
CA THR A 14 8.12 5.12 29.64
C THR A 14 7.67 6.38 28.88
N GLY A 15 7.77 6.39 27.56
CA GLY A 15 7.38 7.53 26.71
C GLY A 15 5.91 7.48 26.29
N LYS A 16 5.29 8.65 26.12
CA LYS A 16 3.90 8.79 25.61
C LYS A 16 3.67 8.08 24.26
N TRP A 17 4.74 7.92 23.47
CA TRP A 17 4.73 7.23 22.17
C TRP A 17 5.51 5.93 22.23
N HIS A 18 4.83 4.82 21.93
CA HIS A 18 5.49 3.53 21.80
C HIS A 18 6.43 3.55 20.58
N PRO A 19 7.72 3.18 20.68
CA PRO A 19 8.69 3.36 19.60
C PRO A 19 8.30 2.73 18.26
N LYS A 20 7.58 1.60 18.26
CA LYS A 20 7.06 0.98 17.03
C LYS A 20 6.05 1.85 16.30
N LYS A 21 5.18 2.56 17.05
CA LYS A 21 4.20 3.49 16.47
C LYS A 21 4.90 4.72 15.88
N PHE A 22 5.93 5.23 16.56
CA PHE A 22 6.75 6.32 16.05
C PHE A 22 7.48 5.92 14.75
N ALA A 23 8.13 4.76 14.73
CA ALA A 23 8.79 4.24 13.54
C ALA A 23 7.81 4.06 12.36
N LEU A 24 6.60 3.57 12.63
CA LEU A 24 5.54 3.45 11.63
C LEU A 24 5.15 4.82 11.05
N MET A 25 4.94 5.84 11.90
CA MET A 25 4.62 7.20 11.43
C MET A 25 5.74 7.81 10.59
N LEU A 26 6.99 7.61 10.98
CA LEU A 26 8.15 8.07 10.22
C LEU A 26 8.21 7.39 8.84
N ALA A 27 8.00 6.07 8.78
CA ALA A 27 7.96 5.32 7.53
C ALA A 27 6.81 5.79 6.62
N MET A 28 5.61 6.01 7.17
CA MET A 28 4.48 6.56 6.43
C MET A 28 4.79 7.97 5.88
N GLY A 29 5.42 8.83 6.67
CA GLY A 29 5.89 10.15 6.22
C GLY A 29 6.89 10.05 5.05
N GLY A 30 7.83 9.12 5.13
CA GLY A 30 8.77 8.84 4.03
C GLY A 30 8.08 8.40 2.74
N ILE A 31 7.10 7.49 2.84
CA ILE A 31 6.31 7.02 1.70
C ILE A 31 5.52 8.19 1.07
N ILE A 32 4.91 9.05 1.89
CA ILE A 32 4.21 10.25 1.41
C ILE A 32 5.17 11.17 0.64
N MET A 33 6.36 11.43 1.17
CA MET A 33 7.38 12.24 0.49
C MET A 33 7.81 11.62 -0.85
N MET A 34 7.99 10.30 -0.91
CA MET A 34 8.31 9.58 -2.14
C MET A 34 7.22 9.77 -3.21
N PHE A 35 5.96 9.55 -2.87
CA PHE A 35 4.85 9.74 -3.82
C PHE A 35 4.68 11.22 -4.23
N SER A 36 4.92 12.17 -3.34
CA SER A 36 4.93 13.61 -3.66
C SER A 36 6.04 13.96 -4.66
N ALA A 37 7.25 13.42 -4.50
CA ALA A 37 8.34 13.61 -5.45
C ALA A 37 8.01 13.03 -6.84
N LEU A 38 7.45 11.81 -6.88
CA LEU A 38 7.00 11.17 -8.13
C LEU A 38 5.88 11.97 -8.82
N THR A 39 4.92 12.47 -8.05
CA THR A 39 3.83 13.31 -8.57
C THR A 39 4.34 14.63 -9.12
N SER A 40 5.27 15.28 -8.40
CA SER A 40 5.94 16.51 -8.86
C SER A 40 6.68 16.28 -10.18
N ALA A 41 7.48 15.22 -10.27
CA ALA A 41 8.19 14.85 -11.49
C ALA A 41 7.23 14.61 -12.67
N TYR A 42 6.09 13.94 -12.43
CA TYR A 42 5.04 13.73 -13.43
C TYR A 42 4.45 15.07 -13.94
N ILE A 43 4.11 16.00 -13.04
CA ILE A 43 3.54 17.30 -13.42
C ILE A 43 4.54 18.13 -14.22
N VAL A 44 5.80 18.20 -13.78
CA VAL A 44 6.86 18.95 -14.47
C VAL A 44 7.09 18.37 -15.87
N ARG A 45 7.14 17.05 -16.02
CA ARG A 45 7.29 16.38 -17.32
C ARG A 45 6.10 16.65 -18.24
N LYS A 46 4.88 16.70 -17.69
CA LYS A 46 3.67 17.06 -18.45
C LYS A 46 3.71 18.47 -19.03
N GLY A 47 4.34 19.41 -18.33
CA GLY A 47 4.50 20.78 -18.80
C GLY A 47 5.58 20.99 -19.88
N ALA A 48 6.45 20.00 -20.14
CA ALA A 48 7.60 20.14 -21.03
C ALA A 48 7.28 20.06 -22.55
N GLY A 49 6.00 20.03 -22.94
CA GLY A 49 5.54 20.17 -24.32
C GLY A 49 5.44 18.88 -25.16
N ASN A 50 6.34 17.91 -25.00
CA ASN A 50 6.30 16.63 -25.73
C ASN A 50 5.48 15.53 -25.02
N TRP A 51 4.28 15.89 -24.54
CA TRP A 51 3.45 14.98 -23.75
C TRP A 51 2.61 14.06 -24.64
N LEU A 52 2.70 12.75 -24.40
CA LEU A 52 1.84 11.79 -25.06
C LEU A 52 0.43 11.86 -24.47
N GLU A 53 -0.54 12.35 -25.23
CA GLU A 53 -1.95 12.28 -24.86
C GLU A 53 -2.50 10.89 -25.15
N PHE A 54 -2.80 10.15 -24.09
CA PHE A 54 -3.46 8.86 -24.19
C PHE A 54 -4.61 8.77 -23.20
N LYS A 55 -5.63 8.01 -23.57
CA LYS A 55 -6.75 7.71 -22.67
C LYS A 55 -6.38 6.53 -21.77
N LEU A 56 -6.47 6.73 -20.46
CA LEU A 56 -6.29 5.66 -19.50
C LEU A 56 -7.36 4.57 -19.69
N PRO A 57 -6.97 3.29 -19.85
CA PRO A 57 -7.91 2.20 -19.94
C PRO A 57 -8.77 2.07 -18.66
N ALA A 58 -10.03 1.67 -18.82
CA ALA A 58 -10.98 1.57 -17.70
C ALA A 58 -10.54 0.58 -16.60
N ILE A 59 -9.64 -0.36 -16.93
CA ILE A 59 -9.06 -1.32 -15.98
C ILE A 59 -8.42 -0.64 -14.76
N PHE A 60 -7.83 0.55 -14.93
CA PHE A 60 -7.23 1.31 -13.84
C PHE A 60 -8.27 1.83 -12.84
N LEU A 61 -9.48 2.16 -13.32
CA LEU A 61 -10.60 2.56 -12.46
C LEU A 61 -11.10 1.36 -11.63
N TYR A 62 -11.34 0.22 -12.28
CA TYR A 62 -11.72 -1.01 -11.58
C TYR A 62 -10.66 -1.43 -10.56
N ASN A 63 -9.38 -1.31 -10.90
CA ASN A 63 -8.30 -1.62 -9.98
C ASN A 63 -8.26 -0.70 -8.75
N THR A 64 -8.56 0.58 -8.95
CA THR A 64 -8.70 1.55 -7.85
C THR A 64 -9.87 1.18 -6.94
N LEU A 65 -11.01 0.76 -7.50
CA LEU A 65 -12.14 0.28 -6.71
C LEU A 65 -11.79 -0.96 -5.89
N VAL A 66 -11.05 -1.91 -6.47
CA VAL A 66 -10.55 -3.10 -5.75
C VAL A 66 -9.65 -2.70 -4.58
N LEU A 67 -8.77 -1.72 -4.77
CA LEU A 67 -7.90 -1.21 -3.70
C LEU A 67 -8.71 -0.54 -2.57
N ILE A 68 -9.72 0.25 -2.90
CA ILE A 68 -10.62 0.88 -1.92
C ILE A 68 -11.38 -0.20 -1.13
N MET A 69 -11.93 -1.21 -1.82
CA MET A 69 -12.58 -2.35 -1.17
C MET A 69 -11.61 -3.09 -0.23
N SER A 70 -10.36 -3.29 -0.66
CA SER A 70 -9.31 -3.89 0.18
C SER A 70 -9.09 -3.08 1.47
N SER A 71 -8.97 -1.75 1.37
CA SER A 71 -8.85 -0.85 2.53
C SER A 71 -10.05 -0.97 3.49
N VAL A 72 -11.27 -1.02 2.96
CA VAL A 72 -12.49 -1.21 3.77
C VAL A 72 -12.45 -2.55 4.49
N THR A 73 -12.09 -3.64 3.82
CA THR A 73 -11.98 -4.97 4.46
C THR A 73 -10.94 -5.00 5.57
N ALA A 74 -9.79 -4.33 5.37
CA ALA A 74 -8.75 -4.21 6.38
C ALA A 74 -9.22 -3.41 7.61
N HIS A 75 -9.96 -2.32 7.39
CA HIS A 75 -10.52 -1.52 8.48
C HIS A 75 -11.57 -2.31 9.28
N LEU A 76 -12.42 -3.08 8.60
CA LEU A 76 -13.39 -3.94 9.26
C LEU A 76 -12.72 -5.09 10.02
N ALA A 77 -11.61 -5.65 9.51
CA ALA A 77 -10.82 -6.65 10.22
C ALA A 77 -10.29 -6.08 11.55
N TYR A 78 -9.79 -4.85 11.55
CA TYR A 78 -9.36 -4.16 12.78
C TYR A 78 -10.53 -3.98 13.77
N GLY A 79 -11.72 -3.64 13.29
CA GLY A 79 -12.93 -3.56 14.10
C GLY A 79 -13.35 -4.90 14.71
N ALA A 80 -13.25 -6.00 13.95
CA ALA A 80 -13.52 -7.36 14.45
C ALA A 80 -12.51 -7.80 15.51
N PHE A 81 -11.22 -7.49 15.30
CA PHE A 81 -10.16 -7.74 16.29
C PHE A 81 -10.45 -7.05 17.62
N LYS A 82 -10.89 -5.79 17.61
CA LYS A 82 -11.25 -5.04 18.83
C LYS A 82 -12.46 -5.62 19.56
N LYS A 83 -13.33 -6.36 18.86
CA LYS A 83 -14.50 -7.06 19.42
C LYS A 83 -14.19 -8.50 19.84
N GLU A 84 -12.93 -8.92 19.76
CA GLU A 84 -12.46 -10.30 20.04
C GLU A 84 -13.12 -11.37 19.14
N ASP A 85 -13.71 -10.96 18.00
CA ASP A 85 -14.28 -11.87 17.01
C ASP A 85 -13.18 -12.38 16.06
N LEU A 86 -12.48 -13.42 16.52
CA LEU A 86 -11.34 -14.01 15.82
C LEU A 86 -11.73 -14.65 14.48
N LEU A 87 -12.92 -15.22 14.38
CA LEU A 87 -13.39 -15.86 13.15
C LEU A 87 -13.56 -14.82 12.05
N ARG A 88 -14.27 -13.72 12.35
CA ARG A 88 -14.48 -12.62 11.42
C ARG A 88 -13.17 -11.91 11.08
N TYR A 89 -12.29 -11.69 12.07
CA TYR A 89 -10.96 -11.12 11.82
C TYR A 89 -10.15 -11.95 10.82
N ARG A 90 -10.12 -13.28 10.98
CA ARG A 90 -9.37 -14.19 10.10
C ARG A 90 -9.91 -14.16 8.67
N TRP A 91 -11.24 -14.21 8.50
CA TRP A 91 -11.87 -14.14 7.18
C TRP A 91 -11.66 -12.78 6.50
N MET A 92 -11.80 -11.68 7.23
CA MET A 92 -11.59 -10.34 6.67
C MET A 92 -10.15 -10.11 6.27
N THR A 93 -9.18 -10.60 7.06
CA THR A 93 -7.76 -10.52 6.73
C THR A 93 -7.43 -11.35 5.48
N ALA A 94 -7.97 -12.58 5.38
CA ALA A 94 -7.81 -13.41 4.18
C ALA A 94 -8.42 -12.75 2.94
N LEU A 95 -9.59 -12.12 3.08
CA LEU A 95 -10.22 -11.38 1.99
C LEU A 95 -9.39 -10.17 1.56
N THR A 96 -8.85 -9.37 2.49
CA THR A 96 -7.93 -8.27 2.18
C THR A 96 -6.71 -8.76 1.41
N PHE A 97 -6.14 -9.91 1.79
CA PHE A 97 -5.00 -10.51 1.10
C PHE A 97 -5.35 -10.91 -0.35
N VAL A 98 -6.48 -11.59 -0.55
CA VAL A 98 -6.97 -11.98 -1.88
C VAL A 98 -7.25 -10.75 -2.75
N LEU A 99 -7.87 -9.69 -2.19
CA LEU A 99 -8.08 -8.43 -2.90
C LEU A 99 -6.75 -7.75 -3.27
N GLY A 100 -5.73 -7.88 -2.42
CA GLY A 100 -4.36 -7.43 -2.73
C GLY A 100 -3.74 -8.18 -3.91
N LEU A 101 -3.88 -9.51 -3.97
CA LEU A 101 -3.43 -10.31 -5.12
C LEU A 101 -4.19 -9.95 -6.40
N LEU A 102 -5.50 -9.74 -6.29
CA LEU A 102 -6.33 -9.29 -7.40
C LEU A 102 -5.87 -7.91 -7.91
N PHE A 103 -5.56 -6.97 -7.00
CA PHE A 103 -5.02 -5.66 -7.37
C PHE A 103 -3.71 -5.77 -8.17
N LEU A 104 -2.81 -6.67 -7.76
CA LEU A 104 -1.55 -6.91 -8.48
C LEU A 104 -1.81 -7.49 -9.87
N ALA A 105 -2.71 -8.48 -9.98
CA ALA A 105 -3.08 -9.06 -11.27
C ALA A 105 -3.67 -8.00 -12.22
N LEU A 106 -4.58 -7.15 -11.72
CA LEU A 106 -5.17 -6.06 -12.49
C LEU A 106 -4.14 -4.99 -12.89
N GLN A 107 -3.10 -4.73 -12.09
CA GLN A 107 -2.01 -3.84 -12.50
C GLN A 107 -1.23 -4.41 -13.69
N VAL A 108 -0.89 -5.71 -13.65
CA VAL A 108 -0.18 -6.36 -14.76
C VAL A 108 -1.01 -6.28 -16.05
N VAL A 109 -2.32 -6.55 -15.97
CA VAL A 109 -3.24 -6.40 -17.10
C VAL A 109 -3.30 -4.94 -17.57
N GLY A 110 -3.35 -3.98 -16.65
CA GLY A 110 -3.33 -2.55 -16.97
C GLY A 110 -2.08 -2.15 -17.76
N TRP A 111 -0.90 -2.64 -17.38
CA TRP A 111 0.33 -2.39 -18.13
C TRP A 111 0.33 -3.05 -19.51
N GLN A 112 -0.24 -4.25 -19.64
CA GLN A 112 -0.40 -4.90 -20.95
C GLN A 112 -1.32 -4.09 -21.85
N GLN A 113 -2.43 -3.54 -21.32
CA GLN A 113 -3.34 -2.68 -22.09
C GLN A 113 -2.66 -1.37 -22.50
N LEU A 114 -1.86 -0.74 -21.63
CA LEU A 114 -1.08 0.46 -21.99
C LEU A 114 -0.09 0.17 -23.13
N LYS A 115 0.63 -0.96 -23.06
CA LYS A 115 1.52 -1.39 -24.15
C LYS A 115 0.75 -1.62 -25.45
N ALA A 116 -0.43 -2.24 -25.39
CA ALA A 116 -1.25 -2.53 -26.56
C ALA A 116 -1.78 -1.26 -27.26
N ILE A 117 -1.98 -0.16 -26.52
CA ILE A 117 -2.39 1.13 -27.10
C ILE A 117 -1.21 2.03 -27.50
N GLY A 118 0.01 1.48 -27.59
CA GLY A 118 1.20 2.23 -28.01
C GLY A 118 1.80 3.12 -26.93
N VAL A 119 1.53 2.85 -25.66
CA VAL A 119 2.12 3.54 -24.49
C VAL A 119 3.00 2.55 -23.69
N PRO A 120 4.12 2.08 -24.26
CA PRO A 120 5.06 1.26 -23.52
C PRO A 120 5.79 2.06 -22.42
N LEU A 121 6.27 1.32 -21.40
CA LEU A 121 7.02 1.87 -20.25
C LEU A 121 8.54 1.90 -20.52
N ASP A 122 8.95 2.00 -21.79
CA ASP A 122 10.34 1.99 -22.25
C ASP A 122 10.93 3.41 -22.43
N GLY A 123 10.07 4.44 -22.45
CA GLY A 123 10.46 5.84 -22.31
C GLY A 123 9.69 6.76 -23.26
N ASN A 124 9.11 7.83 -22.72
CA ASN A 124 8.66 8.96 -23.54
C ASN A 124 9.86 9.93 -23.67
N PRO A 125 10.36 10.27 -24.88
CA PRO A 125 11.47 11.21 -25.07
C PRO A 125 11.11 12.63 -24.61
#